data_AF-A0A0C3G3S2-F1
#
_entry.id   AF-A0A0C3G3S2-F1
#
_cell.length_a   1.000
_cell.length_b   1.000
_cell.length_c   1.000
_cell.angle_alpha   90.00
_cell.angle_beta   90.00
_cell.angle_gamma   90.00
#
_symmetry.space_group_name_H-M   'P 1'
#
loop_
_entity.id
_entity.type
_entity.pdbx_description
1 polymer ?
#
loop_
_entity_poly.entity_id
_entity_poly.type
_entity_poly.pdbx_seq_one_letter_code
_entity_poly.pdbx_strand_id
1 'polypeptide(L)'
;MARLSGTRIEPSVEAVAVANRELKLRTVVQFVKVHHLAQEWRVLLYLTVDYPVPASATNAWKYANGDVSTLPYSYTLATIPTLLRDGADSVMSTYYVIPSTPKTPHPTLPIYFPNMAMYLQSALEDSRKAMNDSSSGLRKLAKSVDAYCGNEREIIGVDEGPEKRSFGGVFKKVMGRGNKQSRGNRGGNEEVFELVTPFVPEEWG
;
A
#
# COMPACT_ATOMS: atom_id res chain seq x y z
N MET A 1 -2.41 20.60 9.75
CA MET A 1 -2.02 19.17 9.62
C MET A 1 -1.90 18.57 11.02
N ALA A 2 -2.61 17.48 11.32
CA ALA A 2 -2.44 16.77 12.58
C ALA A 2 -1.02 16.20 12.69
N ARG A 3 -0.29 16.52 13.78
CA ARG A 3 1.04 15.95 14.04
C ARG A 3 0.89 14.50 14.50
N LEU A 4 1.00 13.55 13.57
CA LEU A 4 0.94 12.11 13.84
C LEU A 4 2.18 11.55 14.58
N SER A 5 3.14 12.41 14.95
CA SER A 5 4.38 12.00 15.63
C SER A 5 4.14 11.33 16.98
N GLY A 6 3.03 11.65 17.67
CA GLY A 6 2.65 11.01 18.93
C GLY A 6 1.80 9.74 18.75
N THR A 7 1.37 9.41 17.53
CA THR A 7 0.53 8.24 17.28
C THR A 7 1.38 6.98 17.28
N ARG A 8 0.90 5.95 17.97
CA ARG A 8 1.55 4.64 18.08
C ARG A 8 0.54 3.51 17.94
N ILE A 9 1.02 2.40 17.41
CA ILE A 9 0.29 1.14 17.30
C ILE A 9 0.66 0.33 18.52
N GLU A 10 -0.36 0.01 19.33
CA GLU A 10 -0.24 -0.81 20.54
C GLU A 10 -0.80 -2.21 20.28
N PRO A 11 -0.25 -3.25 20.91
CA PRO A 11 -0.89 -4.56 20.94
C PRO A 11 -2.19 -4.48 21.77
N SER A 12 -3.17 -5.32 21.46
CA SER A 12 -4.35 -5.45 22.30
C SER A 12 -3.99 -6.04 23.67
N VAL A 13 -4.78 -5.70 24.70
CA VAL A 13 -4.58 -6.22 26.06
C VAL A 13 -4.63 -7.76 26.08
N GLU A 14 -5.51 -8.36 25.28
CA GLU A 14 -5.62 -9.81 25.10
C GLU A 14 -4.33 -10.41 24.52
N ALA A 15 -3.75 -9.76 23.50
CA ALA A 15 -2.49 -10.21 22.90
C ALA A 15 -1.35 -10.14 23.91
N VAL A 16 -1.29 -9.09 24.74
CA VAL A 16 -0.29 -8.97 25.82
C VAL A 16 -0.49 -10.03 26.91
N ALA A 17 -1.73 -10.30 27.30
CA ALA A 17 -2.04 -11.26 28.35
C ALA A 17 -1.65 -12.71 28.00
N VAL A 18 -1.70 -13.07 26.71
CA VAL A 18 -1.34 -14.42 26.23
C VAL A 18 0.14 -14.50 25.82
N ALA A 19 0.79 -13.36 25.56
CA ALA A 19 2.16 -13.34 25.07
C ALA A 19 3.19 -13.53 26.18
N ASN A 20 3.91 -14.64 26.12
CA ASN A 20 5.13 -14.88 26.91
C ASN A 20 6.41 -14.37 26.20
N ARG A 21 6.26 -13.49 25.20
CA ARG A 21 7.35 -13.04 24.33
C ARG A 21 7.13 -11.62 23.83
N GLU A 22 8.17 -11.03 23.27
CA GLU A 22 8.05 -9.78 22.53
C GLU A 22 7.06 -9.94 21.36
N LEU A 23 6.08 -9.03 21.30
CA LEU A 23 5.11 -9.00 20.22
C LEU A 23 5.74 -8.31 19.00
N LYS A 24 5.74 -9.01 17.87
CA LYS A 24 6.19 -8.48 16.59
C LYS A 24 5.00 -8.18 15.69
N LEU A 25 5.14 -7.20 14.80
CA LEU A 25 4.09 -6.77 13.89
C LEU A 25 4.32 -7.36 12.49
N ARG A 26 3.32 -8.09 11.97
CA ARG A 26 3.23 -8.51 10.58
C ARG A 26 2.47 -7.46 9.78
N THR A 27 2.96 -7.17 8.58
CA THR A 27 2.38 -6.16 7.70
C THR A 27 2.03 -6.76 6.35
N VAL A 28 0.79 -6.56 5.91
CA VAL A 28 0.31 -6.88 4.57
C VAL A 28 -0.05 -5.58 3.86
N VAL A 29 0.57 -5.33 2.71
CA VAL A 29 0.31 -4.19 1.84
C VAL A 29 -0.63 -4.67 0.74
N GLN A 30 -1.82 -4.09 0.65
CA GLN A 30 -2.78 -4.39 -0.40
C GLN A 30 -2.97 -3.17 -1.30
N PHE A 31 -2.93 -3.40 -2.61
CA PHE A 31 -3.30 -2.44 -3.64
C PHE A 31 -4.67 -2.85 -4.19
N VAL A 32 -5.65 -1.96 -4.14
CA VAL A 32 -7.02 -2.25 -4.57
C VAL A 32 -7.59 -1.16 -5.46
N LYS A 33 -8.33 -1.57 -6.47
CA LYS A 33 -9.21 -0.73 -7.27
C LYS A 33 -10.65 -0.87 -6.79
N VAL A 34 -11.32 0.26 -6.59
CA VAL A 34 -12.75 0.27 -6.26
C VAL A 34 -13.59 -0.28 -7.42
N HIS A 35 -13.14 -0.06 -8.67
CA HIS A 35 -13.82 -0.51 -9.87
C HIS A 35 -12.80 -0.83 -10.98
N HIS A 36 -13.11 -1.77 -11.88
CA HIS A 36 -12.18 -2.18 -12.94
C HIS A 36 -11.80 -1.03 -13.89
N LEU A 37 -12.73 -0.08 -14.11
CA LEU A 37 -12.49 1.15 -14.89
C LEU A 37 -11.83 2.28 -14.08
N ALA A 38 -11.70 2.13 -12.76
CA ALA A 38 -11.03 3.14 -11.95
C ALA A 38 -9.56 3.24 -12.37
N GLN A 39 -9.08 4.48 -12.50
CA GLN A 39 -7.68 4.76 -12.78
C GLN A 39 -6.84 4.77 -11.50
N GLU A 40 -7.46 5.13 -10.38
CA GLU A 40 -6.81 5.24 -9.08
C GLU A 40 -6.73 3.89 -8.36
N TRP A 41 -5.58 3.65 -7.74
CA TRP A 41 -5.35 2.55 -6.82
C TRP A 41 -5.30 3.06 -5.39
N ARG A 42 -5.84 2.29 -4.45
CA ARG A 42 -5.73 2.57 -3.02
C ARG A 42 -4.76 1.60 -2.37
N VAL A 43 -3.97 2.09 -1.43
CA VAL A 43 -3.07 1.27 -0.61
C VAL A 43 -3.69 1.07 0.76
N LEU A 44 -3.88 -0.19 1.15
CA LEU A 44 -4.35 -0.58 2.47
C LEU A 44 -3.21 -1.29 3.19
N LEU A 45 -3.03 -0.95 4.46
CA LEU A 45 -2.09 -1.63 5.35
C LEU A 45 -2.88 -2.46 6.35
N TYR A 46 -2.68 -3.77 6.35
CA TYR A 46 -3.19 -4.65 7.39
C TYR A 46 -2.06 -5.01 8.34
N LEU A 47 -2.33 -4.77 9.62
CA LEU A 47 -1.37 -4.93 10.70
C LEU A 47 -1.89 -6.02 11.63
N THR A 48 -1.09 -7.06 11.83
CA THR A 48 -1.45 -8.17 12.74
C THR A 48 -0.27 -8.52 13.64
N VAL A 49 -0.57 -9.04 14.82
CA VAL A 49 0.46 -9.57 15.71
C VAL A 49 1.01 -10.86 15.12
N ASP A 50 2.33 -11.02 15.14
CA ASP A 50 2.99 -12.25 14.76
C ASP A 50 2.63 -13.39 15.71
N TYR A 51 2.14 -14.49 15.14
CA TYR A 51 1.72 -15.66 15.88
C TYR A 51 2.63 -16.84 15.53
N PRO A 52 3.17 -17.57 16.52
CA PRO A 52 4.02 -18.71 16.23
C PRO A 52 3.22 -19.76 15.47
N VAL A 53 3.82 -20.34 14.43
CA VAL A 53 3.19 -21.41 13.65
C VAL A 53 3.38 -22.72 14.42
N PRO A 54 2.30 -23.39 14.88
CA PRO A 54 2.43 -24.68 15.55
C PRO A 54 3.05 -25.72 14.61
N ALA A 55 3.93 -26.57 15.14
CA ALA A 55 4.53 -27.66 14.36
C ALA A 55 3.48 -28.67 13.83
N SER A 56 2.33 -28.77 14.51
CA SER A 56 1.19 -29.60 14.09
C SER A 56 0.30 -28.94 13.04
N ALA A 57 0.52 -27.66 12.69
CA ALA A 57 -0.30 -26.97 11.72
C ALA A 57 -0.10 -27.55 10.32
N THR A 58 -1.19 -27.84 9.62
CA THR A 58 -1.14 -28.33 8.24
C THR A 58 -0.42 -27.32 7.35
N ASN A 59 0.56 -27.79 6.59
CA ASN A 59 1.41 -26.96 5.74
C ASN A 59 2.16 -25.84 6.49
N ALA A 60 2.57 -26.06 7.75
CA ALA A 60 3.31 -25.07 8.56
C ALA A 60 4.50 -24.42 7.81
N TRP A 61 5.19 -25.17 6.96
CA TRP A 61 6.32 -24.71 6.16
C TRP A 61 6.01 -23.46 5.30
N LYS A 62 4.78 -23.31 4.81
CA LYS A 62 4.40 -22.16 3.95
C LYS A 62 4.34 -20.83 4.70
N TYR A 63 4.24 -20.87 6.03
CA TYR A 63 4.25 -19.68 6.87
C TYR A 63 5.65 -19.32 7.37
N ALA A 64 6.63 -20.23 7.23
CA ALA A 64 8.01 -20.07 7.68
C ALA A 64 8.99 -19.73 6.55
N ASN A 65 8.64 -19.98 5.30
CA ASN A 65 9.52 -19.83 4.13
C ASN A 65 9.69 -18.37 3.64
N GLY A 66 9.04 -17.39 4.27
CA GLY A 66 9.12 -15.99 3.85
C GLY A 66 8.38 -15.68 2.55
N ASP A 67 7.43 -16.52 2.13
CA ASP A 67 6.61 -16.28 0.95
C ASP A 67 5.78 -15.00 1.10
N VAL A 68 6.02 -14.07 0.17
CA VAL A 68 5.38 -12.75 0.12
C VAL A 68 3.92 -12.78 -0.35
N SER A 69 3.47 -13.91 -0.90
CA SER A 69 2.09 -14.12 -1.36
C SER A 69 1.23 -14.92 -0.39
N THR A 70 1.83 -15.45 0.69
CA THR A 70 1.12 -16.20 1.72
C THR A 70 0.78 -15.31 2.91
N LEU A 71 -0.52 -15.18 3.21
CA LEU A 71 -0.98 -14.43 4.39
C LEU A 71 -0.37 -14.98 5.69
N PRO A 72 -0.04 -14.12 6.66
CA PRO A 72 0.44 -14.54 7.98
C PRO A 72 -0.45 -15.59 8.66
N TYR A 73 0.14 -16.46 9.47
CA TYR A 73 -0.60 -17.52 10.17
C TYR A 73 -1.73 -16.98 11.07
N SER A 74 -1.60 -15.74 11.57
CA SER A 74 -2.66 -15.06 12.32
C SER A 74 -4.02 -15.04 11.60
N TYR A 75 -4.03 -15.05 10.26
CA TYR A 75 -5.23 -15.08 9.44
C TYR A 75 -5.91 -16.46 9.37
N THR A 76 -5.31 -17.49 9.98
CA THR A 76 -5.98 -18.79 10.22
C THR A 76 -6.74 -18.82 11.55
N LEU A 77 -6.41 -17.89 12.46
CA LEU A 77 -6.99 -17.79 13.80
C LEU A 77 -8.12 -16.76 13.89
N ALA A 78 -8.21 -15.87 12.90
CA ALA A 78 -9.20 -14.80 12.84
C ALA A 78 -9.84 -14.74 11.45
N THR A 79 -11.01 -14.10 11.37
CA THR A 79 -11.69 -13.90 10.09
C THR A 79 -10.86 -13.02 9.16
N ILE A 80 -10.59 -13.53 7.96
CA ILE A 80 -9.88 -12.77 6.92
C ILE A 80 -10.75 -11.62 6.43
N PRO A 81 -10.25 -10.36 6.43
CA PRO A 81 -10.93 -9.22 5.84
C PRO A 81 -11.40 -9.53 4.42
N THR A 82 -12.62 -9.14 4.08
CA THR A 82 -13.25 -9.52 2.81
C THR A 82 -12.39 -9.18 1.59
N LEU A 83 -11.75 -8.00 1.61
CA LEU A 83 -10.88 -7.56 0.52
C LEU A 83 -9.63 -8.43 0.34
N LEU A 84 -9.14 -9.11 1.39
CA LEU A 84 -7.96 -9.97 1.31
C LEU A 84 -8.28 -11.39 0.80
N ARG A 85 -9.56 -11.73 0.59
CA ARG A 85 -9.97 -13.08 0.18
C ARG A 85 -9.71 -13.38 -1.30
N ASP A 86 -9.62 -12.36 -2.14
CA ASP A 86 -9.50 -12.49 -3.60
C ASP A 86 -8.11 -12.98 -4.09
N GLY A 87 -7.23 -13.38 -3.16
CA GLY A 87 -5.90 -13.89 -3.47
C GLY A 87 -4.85 -12.79 -3.70
N ALA A 88 -3.59 -13.21 -3.84
CA ALA A 88 -2.45 -12.30 -3.87
C ALA A 88 -2.32 -11.50 -5.18
N ASP A 89 -2.79 -12.04 -6.30
CA ASP A 89 -2.52 -11.52 -7.64
C ASP A 89 -3.84 -11.33 -8.46
N SER A 90 -4.90 -10.81 -7.83
CA SER A 90 -6.16 -10.48 -8.53
C SER A 90 -6.06 -9.16 -9.31
N VAL A 91 -6.78 -9.07 -10.44
CA VAL A 91 -6.75 -7.92 -11.36
C VAL A 91 -7.15 -6.61 -10.68
N MET A 92 -8.07 -6.68 -9.71
CA MET A 92 -8.55 -5.50 -8.97
C MET A 92 -7.94 -5.40 -7.57
N SER A 93 -7.24 -6.43 -7.11
CA SER A 93 -6.69 -6.52 -5.76
C SER A 93 -5.42 -7.35 -5.75
N THR A 94 -4.30 -6.73 -5.42
CA THR A 94 -3.01 -7.42 -5.28
C THR A 94 -2.49 -7.15 -3.88
N TYR A 95 -1.97 -8.18 -3.19
CA TYR A 95 -1.35 -7.97 -1.88
C TYR A 95 0.07 -8.51 -1.82
N TYR A 96 0.86 -7.91 -0.93
CA TYR A 96 2.23 -8.27 -0.63
C TYR A 96 2.40 -8.34 0.88
N VAL A 97 2.85 -9.50 1.37
CA VAL A 97 3.20 -9.70 2.78
C VAL A 97 4.67 -9.35 2.95
N ILE A 98 4.98 -8.37 3.79
CA ILE A 98 6.37 -7.99 4.07
C ILE A 98 7.01 -9.13 4.86
N PRO A 99 8.01 -9.85 4.30
CA PRO A 99 8.68 -10.93 5.02
C PRO A 99 9.68 -10.35 6.02
N SER A 100 10.04 -11.13 7.04
CA SER A 100 11.17 -10.77 7.90
C SER A 100 12.46 -11.07 7.15
N THR A 101 13.31 -10.06 6.96
CA THR A 101 14.67 -10.26 6.46
C THR A 101 15.70 -9.87 7.53
N PRO A 102 16.98 -10.24 7.39
CA PRO A 102 18.03 -9.79 8.30
C PRO A 102 18.18 -8.25 8.34
N LYS A 103 17.82 -7.56 7.25
CA LYS A 103 17.89 -6.09 7.14
C LYS A 103 16.60 -5.41 7.61
N THR A 104 15.47 -6.07 7.37
CA THR A 104 14.13 -5.61 7.67
C THR A 104 13.38 -6.65 8.51
N PRO A 105 13.72 -6.80 9.80
CA PRO A 105 12.98 -7.67 10.70
C PRO A 105 11.59 -7.09 10.98
N HIS A 106 10.66 -7.94 11.42
CA HIS A 106 9.36 -7.46 11.91
C HIS A 106 9.54 -6.48 13.08
N PRO A 107 8.86 -5.33 13.09
CA PRO A 107 9.02 -4.38 14.17
C PRO A 107 8.38 -4.89 15.45
N THR A 108 8.98 -4.53 16.58
CA THR A 108 8.43 -4.81 17.92
C THR A 108 7.29 -3.84 18.23
N LEU A 109 6.25 -4.34 18.88
CA LEU A 109 5.16 -3.52 19.42
C LEU A 109 5.48 -3.10 20.87
N PRO A 110 5.13 -1.86 21.27
CA PRO A 110 4.49 -0.83 20.45
C PRO A 110 5.43 -0.14 19.46
N ILE A 111 4.85 0.35 18.35
CA ILE A 111 5.60 1.09 17.32
C ILE A 111 4.96 2.45 17.05
N TYR A 112 5.78 3.50 17.03
CA TYR A 112 5.35 4.85 16.65
C TYR A 112 5.23 5.00 15.13
N PHE A 113 4.33 5.85 14.67
CA PHE A 113 4.09 6.06 13.24
C PHE A 113 5.34 6.48 12.45
N PRO A 114 6.23 7.36 12.95
CA PRO A 114 7.49 7.65 12.27
C PRO A 114 8.37 6.41 12.09
N ASN A 115 8.44 5.53 13.10
CA ASN A 115 9.21 4.29 13.02
C ASN A 115 8.55 3.30 12.05
N MET A 116 7.22 3.26 11.99
CA MET A 116 6.47 2.47 11.01
C MET A 116 6.74 2.96 9.58
N ALA A 117 6.80 4.27 9.37
CA ALA A 117 7.14 4.85 8.06
C ALA A 117 8.57 4.45 7.65
N MET A 118 9.54 4.54 8.56
CA MET A 118 10.92 4.09 8.32
C MET A 118 10.99 2.58 8.00
N TYR A 119 10.21 1.76 8.71
CA TYR A 119 10.10 0.33 8.44
C TYR A 119 9.56 0.06 7.02
N LEU A 120 8.46 0.70 6.63
CA LEU A 120 7.87 0.56 5.30
C LEU A 120 8.82 1.05 4.19
N GLN A 121 9.52 2.16 4.42
CA GLN A 121 10.53 2.65 3.51
C GLN A 121 11.67 1.64 3.33
N SER A 122 12.19 1.09 4.42
CA SER A 122 13.25 0.10 4.38
C SER A 122 12.82 -1.18 3.65
N ALA A 123 11.58 -1.64 3.86
CA ALA A 123 11.02 -2.78 3.13
C ALA A 123 10.91 -2.51 1.62
N LEU A 124 10.51 -1.30 1.22
CA LEU A 124 10.47 -0.90 -0.19
C LEU A 124 11.87 -0.80 -0.81
N GLU A 125 12.85 -0.29 -0.07
CA GLU A 125 14.24 -0.25 -0.51
C GLU A 125 14.84 -1.64 -0.71
N ASP A 126 14.58 -2.57 0.21
CA ASP A 126 14.99 -3.97 0.07
C ASP A 126 14.34 -4.62 -1.16
N SER A 127 13.06 -4.34 -1.39
CA SER A 127 12.37 -4.77 -2.61
C SER A 127 13.01 -4.24 -3.89
N ARG A 128 13.39 -2.96 -3.92
CA ARG A 128 14.09 -2.33 -5.06
C ARG A 128 15.47 -2.93 -5.28
N LYS A 129 16.21 -3.23 -4.22
CA LYS A 129 17.53 -3.89 -4.30
C LYS A 129 17.41 -5.32 -4.85
N ALA A 130 16.30 -6.00 -4.59
CA ALA A 130 16.01 -7.35 -5.07
C ALA A 130 15.43 -7.40 -6.50
N MET A 131 15.41 -6.30 -7.27
CA MET A 131 14.75 -6.26 -8.59
C MET A 131 15.25 -7.34 -9.57
N ASN A 132 16.55 -7.66 -9.49
CA ASN A 132 17.21 -8.66 -10.33
C ASN A 132 17.07 -10.09 -9.78
N ASP A 133 16.64 -10.26 -8.53
CA ASP A 133 16.38 -11.56 -7.94
C ASP A 133 14.96 -12.03 -8.29
N SER A 134 14.88 -12.98 -9.22
CA SER A 134 13.61 -13.50 -9.71
C SER A 134 13.03 -14.62 -8.84
N SER A 135 13.77 -15.10 -7.83
CA SER A 135 13.41 -16.29 -7.05
C SER A 135 12.71 -15.98 -5.74
N SER A 136 13.04 -14.88 -5.08
CA SER A 136 12.57 -14.56 -3.71
C SER A 136 11.20 -13.87 -3.65
N GLY A 137 10.67 -13.40 -4.78
CA GLY A 137 9.44 -12.60 -4.80
C GLY A 137 9.57 -11.20 -4.18
N LEU A 138 10.72 -10.86 -3.58
CA LEU A 138 10.93 -9.59 -2.87
C LEU A 138 10.71 -8.37 -3.76
N ARG A 139 11.05 -8.46 -5.05
CA ARG A 139 10.80 -7.38 -6.04
C ARG A 139 9.33 -7.03 -6.27
N LYS A 140 8.38 -7.89 -5.87
CA LYS A 140 6.94 -7.70 -6.14
C LYS A 140 6.43 -6.39 -5.52
N LEU A 141 6.88 -6.02 -4.33
CA LEU A 141 6.45 -4.80 -3.66
C LEU A 141 6.81 -3.55 -4.48
N ALA A 142 8.09 -3.39 -4.84
CA ALA A 142 8.55 -2.26 -5.65
C ALA A 142 7.81 -2.19 -6.99
N LYS A 143 7.65 -3.34 -7.68
CA LYS A 143 6.86 -3.40 -8.92
C LYS A 143 5.41 -2.95 -8.73
N SER A 144 4.77 -3.36 -7.64
CA SER A 144 3.39 -2.97 -7.34
C SER A 144 3.29 -1.48 -7.03
N VAL A 145 4.20 -0.95 -6.21
CA VAL A 145 4.25 0.49 -5.91
C VAL A 145 4.47 1.30 -7.18
N ASP A 146 5.42 0.91 -8.02
CA ASP A 146 5.72 1.63 -9.26
C ASP A 146 4.54 1.54 -10.27
N ALA A 147 3.86 0.39 -10.34
CA ALA A 147 2.72 0.18 -11.23
C ALA A 147 1.44 0.91 -10.77
N TYR A 148 1.21 1.01 -9.46
CA TYR A 148 -0.08 1.45 -8.91
C TYR A 148 -0.04 2.86 -8.31
N CYS A 149 1.10 3.28 -7.75
CA CYS A 149 1.29 4.60 -7.14
C CYS A 149 2.13 5.54 -8.04
N GLY A 150 2.81 5.01 -9.07
CA GLY A 150 3.72 5.79 -9.92
C GLY A 150 3.03 6.90 -10.73
N ASN A 151 1.74 6.77 -11.02
CA ASN A 151 0.98 7.76 -11.77
C ASN A 151 0.63 9.02 -10.97
N GLU A 152 0.69 8.98 -9.63
CA GLU A 152 0.40 10.15 -8.78
C GLU A 152 1.56 11.17 -8.73
N ARG A 153 2.75 10.80 -9.24
CA ARG A 153 3.92 11.71 -9.29
C ARG A 153 3.70 12.93 -10.20
N GLU A 154 2.67 12.96 -11.03
CA GLU A 154 2.32 14.16 -11.81
C GLU A 154 1.46 15.17 -11.01
N ILE A 155 0.94 14.81 -9.82
CA ILE A 155 0.00 15.65 -9.06
C ILE A 155 0.69 16.39 -7.90
N ILE A 156 1.79 15.88 -7.36
CA ILE A 156 2.58 16.55 -6.31
C ILE A 156 3.75 17.27 -6.97
N GLY A 157 3.47 18.49 -7.44
CA GLY A 157 4.44 19.37 -8.07
C GLY A 157 5.67 19.64 -7.19
N VAL A 158 6.81 19.13 -7.64
CA VAL A 158 8.08 19.83 -7.56
C VAL A 158 8.48 20.06 -9.01
N ASP A 159 8.25 21.29 -9.46
CA ASP A 159 8.78 21.82 -10.71
C ASP A 159 10.30 21.78 -10.64
N GLU A 160 10.90 20.74 -11.20
CA GLU A 160 12.32 20.74 -11.55
C GLU A 160 12.54 19.91 -12.81
N GLY A 161 12.52 20.60 -13.96
CA GLY A 161 13.33 20.27 -15.13
C GLY A 161 12.85 19.12 -16.03
N PRO A 162 12.72 19.35 -17.36
CA PRO A 162 12.36 18.30 -18.28
C PRO A 162 13.61 17.52 -18.66
N GLU A 163 13.83 16.30 -18.14
CA GLU A 163 14.69 15.36 -18.86
C GLU A 163 14.52 13.89 -18.44
N LYS A 164 14.40 13.04 -19.47
CA LYS A 164 14.44 11.56 -19.48
C LYS A 164 13.11 10.81 -19.31
N ARG A 165 12.12 11.20 -20.12
CA ARG A 165 11.17 10.24 -20.71
C ARG A 165 11.82 9.53 -21.90
N SER A 166 12.51 8.42 -21.66
CA SER A 166 12.96 7.52 -22.73
C SER A 166 11.85 6.50 -23.05
N PHE A 167 10.87 6.91 -23.85
CA PHE A 167 9.95 6.01 -24.52
C PHE A 167 10.65 5.32 -25.68
N GLY A 168 10.92 4.03 -25.55
CA GLY A 168 11.18 3.17 -26.70
C GLY A 168 9.85 2.78 -27.34
N GLY A 169 9.64 3.16 -28.60
CA GLY A 169 8.79 2.38 -29.50
C GLY A 169 7.67 3.12 -30.23
N VAL A 170 8.02 3.58 -31.43
CA VAL A 170 7.23 3.44 -32.66
C VAL A 170 5.98 4.31 -32.85
N PHE A 171 6.15 5.55 -33.33
CA PHE A 171 5.19 6.15 -34.27
C PHE A 171 5.87 7.09 -35.27
N LYS A 172 5.93 6.69 -36.55
CA LYS A 172 6.04 7.62 -37.68
C LYS A 172 5.47 7.00 -38.96
N LYS A 173 4.21 7.33 -39.28
CA LYS A 173 3.90 8.05 -40.53
C LYS A 173 2.45 8.50 -40.59
N VAL A 174 2.33 9.81 -40.72
CA VAL A 174 1.16 10.63 -41.05
C VAL A 174 0.80 10.45 -42.53
N MET A 175 -0.50 10.39 -42.85
CA MET A 175 -1.09 11.26 -43.88
C MET A 175 -2.63 11.31 -43.80
N GLY A 176 -3.17 12.52 -43.63
CA GLY A 176 -4.26 13.00 -44.50
C GLY A 176 -5.70 13.07 -43.98
N ARG A 177 -6.07 14.28 -43.54
CA ARG A 177 -7.25 15.07 -44.00
C ARG A 177 -8.68 14.56 -43.70
N GLY A 178 -9.46 15.36 -42.96
CA GLY A 178 -10.93 15.31 -43.00
C GLY A 178 -11.63 16.15 -41.94
N ASN A 179 -12.19 17.28 -42.37
CA ASN A 179 -12.85 18.34 -41.59
C ASN A 179 -14.35 18.03 -41.36
N LYS A 180 -14.93 18.27 -40.15
CA LYS A 180 -16.26 18.90 -39.98
C LYS A 180 -16.65 19.16 -38.51
N GLN A 181 -17.34 20.29 -38.37
CA GLN A 181 -17.89 20.98 -37.20
C GLN A 181 -19.02 20.23 -36.46
N SER A 182 -19.24 20.57 -35.18
CA SER A 182 -20.44 21.30 -34.69
C SER A 182 -21.06 20.76 -33.39
N ARG A 183 -21.02 21.62 -32.35
CA ARG A 183 -22.05 22.01 -31.36
C ARG A 183 -22.87 20.97 -30.57
N GLY A 184 -22.91 21.18 -29.24
CA GLY A 184 -23.99 20.79 -28.31
C GLY A 184 -23.45 20.49 -26.89
N ASN A 185 -23.29 21.44 -25.95
CA ASN A 185 -24.29 22.08 -25.09
C ASN A 185 -24.80 21.20 -23.90
N ARG A 186 -24.45 21.64 -22.68
CA ARG A 186 -25.18 21.55 -21.38
C ARG A 186 -25.17 20.29 -20.49
N GLY A 187 -24.86 20.54 -19.20
CA GLY A 187 -25.29 19.80 -18.00
C GLY A 187 -24.11 19.24 -17.20
N GLY A 188 -23.61 19.80 -16.09
CA GLY A 188 -24.22 20.68 -15.10
C GLY A 188 -24.76 19.90 -13.91
N ASN A 189 -23.89 19.51 -12.95
CA ASN A 189 -24.17 19.47 -11.51
C ASN A 189 -22.87 19.21 -10.72
N GLU A 190 -22.19 20.31 -10.36
CA GLU A 190 -21.19 20.36 -9.30
C GLU A 190 -21.96 20.58 -7.99
N GLU A 191 -22.26 19.52 -7.25
CA GLU A 191 -22.72 19.66 -5.86
C GLU A 191 -21.50 19.63 -4.94
N VAL A 192 -20.88 20.81 -4.85
CA VAL A 192 -19.95 21.18 -3.79
C VAL A 192 -20.77 21.35 -2.51
N PHE A 193 -20.57 20.48 -1.52
CA PHE A 193 -20.99 20.78 -0.16
C PHE A 193 -19.86 21.52 0.55
N GLU A 194 -19.93 22.85 0.45
CA GLU A 194 -19.17 23.80 1.27
C GLU A 194 -19.73 23.72 2.70
N LEU A 195 -19.15 22.85 3.53
CA LEU A 195 -19.42 22.86 4.96
C LEU A 195 -18.68 24.03 5.60
N VAL A 196 -19.37 25.16 5.60
CA VAL A 196 -19.14 26.31 6.48
C VAL A 196 -19.19 25.82 7.93
N THR A 197 -18.09 25.97 8.66
CA THR A 197 -18.13 26.06 10.12
C THR A 197 -17.74 27.48 10.52
N PRO A 198 -18.69 28.30 11.01
CA PRO A 198 -18.42 29.67 11.43
C PRO A 198 -17.83 29.65 12.84
N PHE A 199 -16.51 29.76 12.94
CA PHE A 199 -15.87 30.11 14.20
C PHE A 199 -15.25 31.49 14.06
N VAL A 200 -15.97 32.48 14.59
CA VAL A 200 -15.47 33.83 14.85
C VAL A 200 -14.56 33.75 16.07
N PRO A 201 -13.26 34.10 16.00
CA PRO A 201 -12.49 34.37 17.20
C PRO A 201 -12.93 35.74 17.75
N GLU A 202 -13.51 35.71 18.95
CA GLU A 202 -13.80 36.91 19.76
C GLU A 202 -12.45 37.51 20.21
N GLU A 203 -12.13 38.72 19.76
CA GLU A 203 -10.93 39.46 20.16
C GLU A 203 -11.18 40.15 21.52
N TRP A 204 -10.84 39.46 22.61
CA TRP A 204 -10.57 40.10 23.90
C TRP A 204 -9.24 39.57 24.45
N GLY A 205 -8.22 40.43 24.38
CA GLY A 205 -6.86 40.20 24.89
C GLY A 205 -5.92 41.29 24.42
#